data_AF-A0A4Q2D6N9-F1
#
_entry.id   AF-A0A4Q2D6N9-F1
#
_cell.length_a   1.000
_cell.length_b   1.000
_cell.length_c   1.000
_cell.angle_alpha   90.00
_cell.angle_beta   90.00
_cell.angle_gamma   90.00
#
_symmetry.space_group_name_H-M   'P 1'
#
loop_
_entity.id
_entity.type
_entity.pdbx_description
1 polymer ?
#
loop_
_entity_poly.entity_id
_entity_poly.type
_entity_poly.pdbx_seq_one_letter_code
_entity_poly.pdbx_strand_id
1 'polypeptide(L)'
;MEHGASSGTTYAYLGIGGLIEALKSKNAQIDHLQFRALNQTRQILRKTKALTNHKRLVAAIAEGNTARVARVVHVGLKSKNGVVAILQQVVEAGKGVYRVKSFTEQERLLGTLLWRLGGDRVGHIAHRALGLPGVSTLRDSSVKIPITPSAGRLTVDVIEHNTLAVLDGILGLLENQGDIQHMVVMLDEIACEKRLLNKHVGDDDLTCDKDWKHILKRLQNLLLRPRGVLIQNFNITPAIIKTHLRDTGISAEHIHAILNPNDLQDIKLAFDLLRDIWSLPLLPEASSLDIPRSPGYRAGHESLRILGRFLFHLAYPYLCIELSLSKQLEHLSAATHLAFVLYKTSGKLFLPTLLYTNIIIMIKNMFFCVAKAKVDTPGARFFVILLGTDRLEIQFGILRTVVGNDCNLDMLQILERAGGVIDIANILAHHPEWDRGPRRLQLPALA
;
A
#
# COMPACT_ATOMS: atom_id res chain seq x y z
N MET A 1 61.07 63.34 -59.07
CA MET A 1 59.82 64.05 -58.71
C MET A 1 59.01 63.10 -57.84
N GLU A 2 59.09 63.33 -56.54
CA GLU A 2 58.22 62.74 -55.52
C GLU A 2 56.80 63.31 -55.70
N HIS A 3 55.78 62.52 -55.38
CA HIS A 3 54.33 62.82 -55.32
C HIS A 3 53.51 61.86 -56.23
N GLY A 4 53.27 60.64 -55.73
CA GLY A 4 52.27 59.73 -56.27
C GLY A 4 50.85 60.22 -55.96
N ALA A 5 49.89 59.94 -56.85
CA ALA A 5 48.49 60.34 -56.72
C ALA A 5 47.82 59.77 -55.45
N SER A 6 46.90 60.52 -54.85
CA SER A 6 46.17 60.18 -53.62
C SER A 6 45.19 59.01 -53.82
N SER A 7 44.92 58.22 -52.76
CA SER A 7 44.11 57.00 -52.78
C SER A 7 42.63 57.18 -53.16
N GLY A 8 42.19 58.40 -53.46
CA GLY A 8 40.84 58.76 -53.91
C GLY A 8 40.76 59.46 -55.27
N THR A 9 41.87 59.55 -56.03
CA THR A 9 41.89 60.19 -57.35
C THR A 9 41.06 59.41 -58.38
N THR A 10 40.16 60.10 -59.08
CA THR A 10 39.29 59.51 -60.12
C THR A 10 40.13 58.85 -61.22
N TYR A 11 39.74 57.64 -61.68
CA TYR A 11 40.51 56.82 -62.61
C TYR A 11 40.97 57.55 -63.90
N ALA A 12 40.25 58.58 -64.33
CA ALA A 12 40.60 59.42 -65.48
C ALA A 12 41.89 60.24 -65.31
N TYR A 13 42.37 60.46 -64.08
CA TYR A 13 43.56 61.27 -63.77
C TYR A 13 44.74 60.45 -63.24
N LEU A 14 44.65 59.12 -63.26
CA LEU A 14 45.76 58.23 -62.91
C LEU A 14 46.61 57.95 -64.15
N GLY A 15 47.93 58.14 -64.05
CA GLY A 15 48.87 57.66 -65.06
C GLY A 15 48.88 56.12 -65.15
N ILE A 16 49.46 55.56 -66.21
CA ILE A 16 49.50 54.10 -66.46
C ILE A 16 49.97 53.30 -65.23
N GLY A 17 50.99 53.79 -64.51
CA GLY A 17 51.49 53.17 -63.28
C GLY A 17 50.47 53.14 -62.13
N GLY A 18 49.69 54.21 -61.95
CA GLY A 18 48.63 54.29 -60.92
C GLY A 18 47.42 53.41 -61.23
N LEU A 19 47.08 53.23 -62.51
CA LEU A 19 46.06 52.28 -62.94
C LEU A 19 46.49 50.82 -62.67
N ILE A 20 47.77 50.49 -62.88
CA ILE A 20 48.32 49.16 -62.57
C ILE A 20 48.28 48.87 -61.06
N GLU A 21 48.62 49.83 -60.20
CA GLU A 21 48.52 49.65 -58.75
C GLU A 21 47.08 49.52 -58.26
N ALA A 22 46.16 50.32 -58.80
CA ALA A 22 44.74 50.20 -58.49
C ALA A 22 44.18 48.83 -58.92
N LEU A 23 44.61 48.30 -60.07
CA LEU A 23 44.26 46.96 -60.53
C LEU A 23 44.84 45.87 -59.61
N LYS A 24 46.10 45.99 -59.19
CA LYS A 24 46.72 45.06 -58.21
C LYS A 24 46.00 45.07 -56.87
N SER A 25 45.63 46.24 -56.36
CA SER A 25 44.86 46.40 -55.12
C SER A 25 43.46 45.80 -55.23
N LYS A 26 42.79 46.01 -56.37
CA LYS A 26 41.50 45.36 -56.67
C LYS A 26 41.63 43.84 -56.75
N ASN A 27 42.65 43.31 -57.41
CA ASN A 27 42.89 41.87 -57.46
C ASN A 27 43.16 41.29 -56.06
N ALA A 28 43.97 41.96 -55.24
CA ALA A 28 44.18 41.54 -53.86
C ALA A 28 42.88 41.54 -53.02
N GLN A 29 42.00 42.52 -53.22
CA GLN A 29 40.67 42.53 -52.60
C GLN A 29 39.78 41.39 -53.11
N ILE A 30 39.80 41.10 -54.41
CA ILE A 30 39.06 39.99 -55.02
C ILE A 30 39.55 38.67 -54.43
N ASP A 31 40.85 38.44 -54.37
CA ASP A 31 41.45 37.22 -53.80
C ASP A 31 41.06 37.07 -52.32
N HIS A 32 41.16 38.16 -51.53
CA HIS A 32 40.75 38.15 -50.12
C HIS A 32 39.26 37.78 -49.95
N LEU A 33 38.37 38.35 -50.78
CA LEU A 33 36.94 38.03 -50.76
C LEU A 33 36.68 36.56 -51.20
N GLN A 34 37.39 36.06 -52.20
CA GLN A 34 37.31 34.66 -52.64
C GLN A 34 37.74 33.69 -51.53
N PHE A 35 38.87 33.96 -50.85
CA PHE A 35 39.31 33.16 -49.72
C PHE A 35 38.30 33.17 -48.57
N ARG A 36 37.70 34.34 -48.27
CA ARG A 36 36.66 34.46 -47.25
C ARG A 36 35.41 33.65 -47.63
N ALA A 37 34.97 33.73 -48.88
CA ALA A 37 33.83 32.96 -49.39
C ALA A 37 34.07 31.44 -49.33
N LEU A 38 35.28 30.98 -49.67
CA LEU A 38 35.67 29.57 -49.56
C LEU A 38 35.67 29.09 -48.10
N ASN A 39 36.19 29.90 -47.18
CA ASN A 39 36.18 29.56 -45.76
C ASN A 39 34.77 29.52 -45.17
N GLN A 40 33.91 30.47 -45.52
CA GLN A 40 32.50 30.47 -45.13
C GLN A 40 31.76 29.25 -45.71
N THR A 41 32.01 28.91 -46.98
CA THR A 41 31.46 27.70 -47.62
C THR A 41 31.88 26.44 -46.88
N ARG A 42 33.16 26.30 -46.52
CA ARG A 42 33.65 25.17 -45.70
C ARG A 42 32.95 25.11 -44.34
N GLN A 43 32.74 26.26 -43.69
CA GLN A 43 32.05 26.32 -42.40
C GLN A 43 30.58 25.91 -42.52
N ILE A 44 29.89 26.38 -43.56
CA ILE A 44 28.51 26.00 -43.87
C ILE A 44 28.43 24.50 -44.11
N LEU A 45 29.28 23.93 -44.96
CA LEU A 45 29.32 22.49 -45.24
C LEU A 45 29.53 21.66 -43.97
N ARG A 46 30.42 22.10 -43.06
CA ARG A 46 30.63 21.45 -41.75
C ARG A 46 29.37 21.49 -40.89
N LYS A 47 28.70 22.65 -40.79
CA LYS A 47 27.45 22.80 -40.03
C LYS A 47 26.31 21.99 -40.64
N THR A 48 26.19 21.94 -41.96
CA THR A 48 25.19 21.12 -42.67
C THR A 48 25.40 19.63 -42.37
N LYS A 49 26.65 19.15 -42.41
CA LYS A 49 26.96 17.75 -42.04
C LYS A 49 26.58 17.45 -40.58
N ALA A 50 26.86 18.37 -39.66
CA ALA A 50 26.44 18.22 -38.27
C ALA A 50 24.91 18.19 -38.14
N LEU A 51 24.18 19.07 -38.83
CA LEU A 51 22.73 19.12 -38.83
C LEU A 51 22.11 17.81 -39.37
N THR A 52 22.67 17.25 -40.45
CA THR A 52 22.23 15.97 -41.00
C THR A 52 22.41 14.83 -39.99
N ASN A 53 23.51 14.80 -39.23
CA ASN A 53 23.72 13.80 -38.19
C ASN A 53 22.70 13.92 -37.05
N HIS A 54 22.36 15.15 -36.64
CA HIS A 54 21.31 15.38 -35.62
C HIS A 54 19.94 14.96 -36.13
N LYS A 55 19.57 15.29 -37.37
CA LYS A 55 18.29 14.85 -37.97
C LYS A 55 18.19 13.33 -38.04
N ARG A 56 19.28 12.64 -38.40
CA ARG A 56 19.34 11.17 -38.40
C ARG A 56 19.16 10.58 -37.00
N LEU A 57 19.73 11.21 -35.97
CA LEU A 57 19.50 10.80 -34.59
C LEU A 57 18.03 10.97 -34.19
N VAL A 58 17.42 12.11 -34.50
CA VAL A 58 16.00 12.35 -34.19
C VAL A 58 15.08 11.36 -34.93
N ALA A 59 15.35 11.08 -36.21
CA ALA A 59 14.58 10.08 -36.97
C ALA A 59 14.73 8.67 -36.39
N ALA A 60 15.95 8.26 -36.03
CA ALA A 60 16.20 6.96 -35.39
C ALA A 60 15.54 6.84 -34.00
N ILE A 61 15.42 7.95 -33.26
CA ILE A 61 14.68 8.00 -32.00
C ILE A 61 13.18 7.84 -32.26
N ALA A 62 12.65 8.44 -33.32
CA ALA A 62 11.22 8.39 -33.67
C ALA A 62 10.77 7.02 -34.21
N GLU A 63 11.65 6.29 -34.89
CA GLU A 63 11.37 4.96 -35.44
C GLU A 63 11.58 3.80 -34.43
N GLY A 64 12.31 4.04 -33.34
CA GLY A 64 12.77 3.00 -32.41
C GLY A 64 11.89 2.81 -31.16
N ASN A 65 11.89 1.58 -30.63
CA ASN A 65 11.28 1.20 -29.36
C ASN A 65 11.75 2.13 -28.22
N THR A 66 10.84 3.00 -27.77
CA THR A 66 11.11 4.23 -27.00
C THR A 66 11.83 4.00 -25.68
N ALA A 67 11.66 2.83 -25.06
CA ALA A 67 12.24 2.52 -23.75
C ALA A 67 13.78 2.40 -23.75
N ARG A 68 14.38 1.87 -24.84
CA ARG A 68 15.85 1.63 -24.88
C ARG A 68 16.64 2.80 -25.44
N VAL A 69 16.01 3.59 -26.31
CA VAL A 69 16.66 4.71 -27.00
C VAL A 69 17.05 5.82 -26.02
N ALA A 70 16.14 6.20 -25.12
CA ALA A 70 16.43 7.20 -24.09
C ALA A 70 17.65 6.81 -23.24
N ARG A 71 17.78 5.52 -22.90
CA ARG A 71 18.87 4.96 -22.09
C ARG A 71 20.21 5.00 -22.81
N VAL A 72 20.24 4.63 -24.10
CA VAL A 72 21.46 4.68 -24.93
C VAL A 72 21.96 6.12 -25.07
N VAL A 73 21.04 7.07 -25.30
CA VAL A 73 21.37 8.49 -25.40
C VAL A 73 21.92 9.02 -24.07
N HIS A 74 21.28 8.68 -22.95
CA HIS A 74 21.73 9.12 -21.62
C HIS A 74 23.15 8.61 -21.28
N VAL A 75 23.43 7.32 -21.51
CA VAL A 75 24.77 6.76 -21.28
C VAL A 75 25.81 7.34 -22.24
N GLY A 76 25.46 7.49 -23.52
CA GLY A 76 26.34 8.13 -24.50
C GLY A 76 26.74 9.55 -24.09
N LEU A 77 25.80 10.35 -23.58
CA LEU A 77 26.07 11.69 -23.06
C LEU A 77 26.95 11.66 -21.80
N LYS A 78 26.66 10.76 -20.85
CA LYS A 78 27.46 10.58 -19.63
C LYS A 78 28.92 10.18 -19.93
N SER A 79 29.12 9.37 -20.97
CA SER A 79 30.45 8.98 -21.48
C SER A 79 31.11 10.01 -22.38
N LYS A 80 30.50 11.20 -22.57
CA LYS A 80 30.98 12.28 -23.46
C LYS A 80 31.13 11.86 -24.94
N ASN A 81 30.30 10.92 -25.40
CA ASN A 81 30.32 10.48 -26.80
C ASN A 81 29.76 11.55 -27.74
N GLY A 82 30.38 11.71 -28.90
CA GLY A 82 29.84 12.57 -29.96
C GLY A 82 28.55 12.01 -30.59
N VAL A 83 27.74 12.88 -31.20
CA VAL A 83 26.43 12.55 -31.78
C VAL A 83 26.45 11.37 -32.77
N VAL A 84 27.53 11.22 -33.54
CA VAL A 84 27.69 10.09 -34.48
C VAL A 84 27.86 8.76 -33.74
N ALA A 85 28.63 8.75 -32.65
CA ALA A 85 28.81 7.55 -31.83
C ALA A 85 27.51 7.17 -31.10
N ILE A 86 26.76 8.16 -30.60
CA ILE A 86 25.44 7.94 -30.00
C ILE A 86 24.46 7.37 -31.04
N LEU A 87 24.42 7.92 -32.26
CA LEU A 87 23.59 7.41 -33.35
C LEU A 87 23.91 5.94 -33.66
N GLN A 88 25.19 5.59 -33.75
CA GLN A 88 25.62 4.21 -33.98
C GLN A 88 25.13 3.26 -32.87
N GLN A 89 25.28 3.67 -31.61
CA GLN A 89 24.80 2.90 -30.45
C GLN A 89 23.28 2.76 -30.44
N VAL A 90 22.52 3.77 -30.89
CA VAL A 90 21.05 3.70 -31.00
C VAL A 90 20.64 2.71 -32.08
N VAL A 91 21.30 2.73 -33.24
CA VAL A 91 21.05 1.79 -34.35
C VAL A 91 21.39 0.35 -33.92
N GLU A 92 22.52 0.15 -33.24
CA GLU A 92 22.93 -1.16 -32.73
C GLU A 92 22.01 -1.67 -31.61
N ALA A 93 21.48 -0.77 -30.77
CA ALA A 93 20.48 -1.12 -29.76
C ALA A 93 19.13 -1.51 -30.39
N GLY A 94 18.70 -0.82 -31.45
CA GLY A 94 17.50 -1.17 -32.22
C GLY A 94 17.61 -2.55 -32.89
N LYS A 95 18.81 -2.92 -33.34
CA LYS A 95 19.13 -4.26 -33.87
C LYS A 95 19.37 -5.31 -32.77
N GLY A 96 19.33 -4.93 -31.50
CA GLY A 96 19.53 -5.82 -30.35
C GLY A 96 20.98 -6.24 -30.09
N VAL A 97 21.95 -5.69 -30.83
CA VAL A 97 23.39 -5.96 -30.74
C VAL A 97 24.02 -5.25 -29.54
N TYR A 98 23.54 -4.04 -29.23
CA TYR A 98 24.01 -3.26 -28.09
C TYR A 98 22.97 -3.24 -26.97
N ARG A 99 23.39 -3.60 -25.74
CA ARG A 99 22.53 -3.59 -24.54
C ARG A 99 23.18 -2.78 -23.42
N VAL A 100 22.55 -1.67 -23.07
CA VAL A 100 22.95 -0.84 -21.94
C VAL A 100 22.50 -1.47 -20.62
N LYS A 101 23.44 -1.66 -19.69
CA LYS A 101 23.23 -2.34 -18.39
C LYS A 101 22.97 -1.39 -17.20
N SER A 102 22.90 -0.08 -17.41
CA SER A 102 22.57 0.88 -16.35
C SER A 102 21.06 1.09 -16.23
N PHE A 103 20.51 0.94 -15.03
CA PHE A 103 19.09 1.12 -14.74
C PHE A 103 18.89 2.22 -13.69
N THR A 104 17.83 3.01 -13.83
CA THR A 104 17.46 3.97 -12.78
C THR A 104 16.90 3.23 -11.56
N GLU A 105 16.89 3.88 -10.40
CA GLU A 105 16.29 3.33 -9.19
C GLU A 105 14.82 2.99 -9.40
N GLN A 106 14.04 3.89 -10.01
CA GLN A 106 12.64 3.67 -10.34
C GLN A 106 12.44 2.46 -11.28
N GLU A 107 13.29 2.27 -12.29
CA GLU A 107 13.25 1.09 -13.17
C GLU A 107 13.58 -0.21 -12.42
N ARG A 108 14.47 -0.15 -11.42
CA ARG A 108 14.78 -1.30 -10.57
C ARG A 108 13.62 -1.63 -9.65
N LEU A 109 13.03 -0.66 -8.97
CA LEU A 109 11.87 -0.85 -8.10
C LEU A 109 10.67 -1.40 -8.89
N LEU A 110 10.35 -0.82 -10.05
CA LEU A 110 9.26 -1.30 -10.90
C LEU A 110 9.55 -2.72 -11.45
N GLY A 111 10.79 -2.99 -11.84
CA GLY A 111 11.22 -4.32 -12.26
C GLY A 111 11.05 -5.36 -11.15
N THR A 112 11.51 -5.04 -9.93
CA THR A 112 11.34 -5.89 -8.74
C THR A 112 9.88 -6.12 -8.43
N LEU A 113 9.03 -5.08 -8.46
CA LEU A 113 7.60 -5.17 -8.18
C LEU A 113 6.90 -6.14 -9.15
N LEU A 114 7.10 -5.95 -10.47
CA LEU A 114 6.49 -6.79 -11.50
C LEU A 114 6.97 -8.25 -11.41
N TRP A 115 8.27 -8.45 -11.13
CA TRP A 115 8.84 -9.77 -10.94
C TRP A 115 8.30 -10.46 -9.68
N ARG A 116 8.24 -9.76 -8.55
CA ARG A 116 7.78 -10.32 -7.27
C ARG A 116 6.28 -10.63 -7.30
N LEU A 117 5.44 -9.81 -7.96
CA LEU A 117 4.00 -10.05 -8.04
C LEU A 117 3.61 -11.11 -9.09
N GLY A 118 4.31 -11.14 -10.23
CA GLY A 118 3.95 -11.99 -11.38
C GLY A 118 4.89 -13.17 -11.63
N GLY A 119 5.89 -13.36 -10.77
CA GLY A 119 6.93 -14.37 -10.90
C GLY A 119 7.89 -14.14 -12.07
N ASP A 120 8.79 -15.12 -12.28
CA ASP A 120 9.85 -15.06 -13.30
C ASP A 120 9.30 -14.81 -14.71
N ARG A 121 8.11 -15.34 -15.02
CA ARG A 121 7.47 -15.16 -16.34
C ARG A 121 7.12 -13.70 -16.60
N VAL A 122 6.50 -13.01 -15.64
CA VAL A 122 6.18 -11.58 -15.77
C VAL A 122 7.46 -10.74 -15.74
N GLY A 123 8.45 -11.10 -14.92
CA GLY A 123 9.76 -10.45 -14.94
C GLY A 123 10.45 -10.54 -16.31
N HIS A 124 10.40 -11.69 -16.98
CA HIS A 124 10.92 -11.85 -18.34
C HIS A 124 10.14 -11.04 -19.38
N ILE A 125 8.82 -10.96 -19.26
CA ILE A 125 7.98 -10.11 -20.12
C ILE A 125 8.36 -8.64 -19.90
N ALA A 126 8.46 -8.19 -18.66
CA ALA A 126 8.84 -6.83 -18.29
C ALA A 126 10.22 -6.44 -18.84
N HIS A 127 11.22 -7.33 -18.74
CA HIS A 127 12.54 -7.12 -19.33
C HIS A 127 12.49 -6.96 -20.86
N ARG A 128 11.70 -7.80 -21.55
CA ARG A 128 11.61 -7.81 -23.01
C ARG A 128 10.77 -6.65 -23.56
N ALA A 129 9.60 -6.42 -22.97
CA ALA A 129 8.61 -5.45 -23.43
C ALA A 129 8.93 -4.02 -22.97
N LEU A 130 9.35 -3.85 -21.71
CA LEU A 130 9.55 -2.54 -21.09
C LEU A 130 11.03 -2.17 -20.93
N GLY A 131 11.95 -3.08 -21.24
CA GLY A 131 13.39 -2.84 -21.10
C GLY A 131 13.88 -2.76 -19.66
N LEU A 132 13.09 -3.23 -18.68
CA LEU A 132 13.43 -3.26 -17.25
C LEU A 132 14.58 -4.25 -16.95
N PRO A 133 15.19 -4.24 -15.75
CA PRO A 133 16.26 -5.16 -15.43
C PRO A 133 15.83 -6.63 -15.57
N GLY A 134 16.79 -7.51 -15.89
CA GLY A 134 16.52 -8.94 -15.99
C GLY A 134 16.29 -9.56 -14.61
N VAL A 135 15.54 -10.65 -14.55
CA VAL A 135 15.21 -11.37 -13.30
C VAL A 135 16.46 -11.73 -12.50
N SER A 136 17.54 -12.18 -13.15
CA SER A 136 18.82 -12.46 -12.47
C SER A 136 19.38 -11.21 -11.78
N THR A 137 19.43 -10.08 -12.49
CA THR A 137 19.90 -8.79 -11.95
C THR A 137 19.04 -8.32 -10.78
N LEU A 138 17.72 -8.51 -10.85
CA LEU A 138 16.80 -8.15 -9.77
C LEU A 138 16.98 -9.05 -8.54
N ARG A 139 17.14 -10.36 -8.77
CA ARG A 139 17.35 -11.36 -7.72
C ARG A 139 18.67 -11.13 -6.96
N ASP A 140 19.72 -10.74 -7.67
CA ASP A 140 21.03 -10.41 -7.06
C ASP A 140 20.98 -9.12 -6.23
N SER A 141 20.10 -8.17 -6.58
CA SER A 141 19.91 -6.92 -5.83
C SER A 141 18.81 -6.97 -4.77
N SER A 142 18.08 -8.08 -4.66
CA SER A 142 16.95 -8.21 -3.73
C SER A 142 17.43 -8.67 -2.37
N VAL A 143 16.80 -8.13 -1.32
CA VAL A 143 17.16 -8.43 0.06
C VAL A 143 16.74 -9.88 0.38
N LYS A 144 17.72 -10.71 0.74
CA LYS A 144 17.46 -12.00 1.37
C LYS A 144 17.50 -11.77 2.87
N ILE A 145 16.35 -11.85 3.51
CA ILE A 145 16.29 -11.80 4.97
C ILE A 145 16.69 -13.19 5.48
N PRO A 146 17.80 -13.32 6.22
CA PRO A 146 18.26 -14.60 6.73
C PRO A 146 17.43 -14.98 7.96
N ILE A 147 16.20 -15.40 7.75
CA ILE A 147 15.36 -15.96 8.83
C ILE A 147 15.75 -17.42 9.02
N THR A 148 16.03 -17.81 10.26
CA THR A 148 16.27 -19.19 10.65
C THR A 148 14.95 -19.84 11.08
N PRO A 149 14.40 -20.79 10.31
CA PRO A 149 13.19 -21.51 10.71
C PRO A 149 13.47 -22.45 11.89
N SER A 150 12.54 -22.53 12.84
CA SER A 150 12.57 -23.54 13.90
C SER A 150 11.33 -24.43 13.80
N ALA A 151 11.54 -25.71 13.57
CA ALA A 151 10.49 -26.73 13.66
C ALA A 151 10.25 -27.21 15.11
N GLY A 152 11.09 -26.79 16.07
CA GLY A 152 11.03 -27.14 17.48
C GLY A 152 10.78 -25.95 18.40
N ARG A 153 10.91 -26.16 19.72
CA ARG A 153 10.77 -25.08 20.72
C ARG A 153 11.71 -23.92 20.40
N LEU A 154 11.14 -22.73 20.23
CA LEU A 154 11.89 -21.51 19.94
C LEU A 154 12.84 -21.18 21.11
N THR A 155 14.12 -20.98 20.79
CA THR A 155 15.10 -20.44 21.73
C THR A 155 15.14 -18.92 21.63
N VAL A 156 15.56 -18.26 22.71
CA VAL A 156 15.69 -16.80 22.76
C VAL A 156 16.62 -16.31 21.64
N ASP A 157 17.74 -17.01 21.41
CA ASP A 157 18.71 -16.66 20.37
C ASP A 157 18.11 -16.66 18.95
N VAL A 158 17.22 -17.62 18.65
CA VAL A 158 16.55 -17.69 17.33
C VAL A 158 15.54 -16.57 17.17
N ILE A 159 14.80 -16.24 18.23
CA ILE A 159 13.87 -15.12 18.24
C ILE A 159 14.62 -13.80 18.03
N GLU A 160 15.70 -13.60 18.78
CA GLU A 160 16.55 -12.40 18.68
C GLU A 160 17.16 -12.26 17.29
N HIS A 161 17.78 -13.33 16.77
CA HIS A 161 18.36 -13.35 15.42
C HIS A 161 17.32 -13.02 14.33
N ASN A 162 16.15 -13.67 14.36
CA ASN A 162 15.10 -13.45 13.35
C ASN A 162 14.47 -12.06 13.49
N THR A 163 14.30 -11.56 14.71
CA THR A 163 13.75 -10.23 14.98
C THR A 163 14.69 -9.15 14.44
N LEU A 164 15.99 -9.26 14.75
CA LEU A 164 17.01 -8.37 14.22
C LEU A 164 17.10 -8.46 12.70
N ALA A 165 17.13 -9.66 12.12
CA ALA A 165 17.19 -9.83 10.66
C ALA A 165 16.05 -9.13 9.91
N VAL A 166 14.84 -9.09 10.49
CA VAL A 166 13.66 -8.42 9.91
C VAL A 166 13.68 -6.92 10.17
N LEU A 167 14.07 -6.48 11.37
CA LEU A 167 13.99 -5.09 11.80
C LEU A 167 15.21 -4.25 11.40
N ASP A 168 16.38 -4.84 11.17
CA ASP A 168 17.64 -4.12 10.86
C ASP A 168 17.52 -3.21 9.63
N GLY A 169 16.85 -3.69 8.58
CA GLY A 169 16.56 -2.88 7.39
C GLY A 169 15.58 -1.73 7.61
N ILE A 170 14.77 -1.80 8.68
CA ILE A 170 13.78 -0.79 9.06
C ILE A 170 14.38 0.19 10.09
N LEU A 171 15.34 -0.22 10.91
CA LEU A 171 16.04 0.64 11.87
C LEU A 171 16.63 1.88 11.20
N GLY A 172 17.29 1.74 10.05
CA GLY A 172 17.82 2.88 9.28
C GLY A 172 16.75 3.80 8.70
N LEU A 173 15.53 3.30 8.45
CA LEU A 173 14.37 4.14 8.07
C LEU A 173 13.79 4.87 9.29
N LEU A 174 13.79 4.23 10.46
CA LEU A 174 13.33 4.79 11.72
C LEU A 174 14.25 5.92 12.22
N GLU A 175 15.56 5.73 12.13
CA GLU A 175 16.56 6.74 12.53
C GLU A 175 16.50 8.02 11.68
N ASN A 176 16.09 7.89 10.41
CA ASN A 176 15.99 9.03 9.47
C ASN A 176 14.61 9.71 9.46
N GLN A 177 13.60 9.13 10.13
CA GLN A 177 12.27 9.72 10.26
C GLN A 177 12.00 10.14 11.71
N GLY A 178 12.50 11.33 12.09
CA GLY A 178 12.31 11.90 13.43
C GLY A 178 10.85 12.15 13.87
N ASP A 179 9.87 11.95 12.98
CA ASP A 179 8.44 12.10 13.26
C ASP A 179 7.72 10.79 13.64
N ILE A 180 8.36 9.62 13.55
CA ILE A 180 7.74 8.34 13.93
C ILE A 180 7.91 8.12 15.45
N GLN A 181 6.84 8.31 16.22
CA GLN A 181 6.89 8.19 17.69
C GLN A 181 6.35 6.86 18.24
N HIS A 182 5.55 6.12 17.48
CA HIS A 182 4.97 4.85 17.92
C HIS A 182 4.93 3.83 16.79
N MET A 183 5.23 2.57 17.11
CA MET A 183 5.13 1.44 16.19
C MET A 183 4.20 0.37 16.77
N VAL A 184 3.43 -0.27 15.90
CA VAL A 184 2.61 -1.43 16.25
C VAL A 184 3.24 -2.66 15.60
N VAL A 185 3.77 -3.56 16.42
CA VAL A 185 4.28 -4.86 15.98
C VAL A 185 3.15 -5.88 16.10
N MET A 186 2.76 -6.49 14.98
CA MET A 186 1.63 -7.43 14.89
C MET A 186 2.15 -8.87 14.85
N LEU A 187 1.78 -9.67 15.86
CA LEU A 187 2.15 -11.08 16.03
C LEU A 187 0.89 -11.89 16.39
N ASP A 188 0.76 -13.15 15.98
CA ASP A 188 -0.42 -13.99 16.26
C ASP A 188 -0.03 -15.42 16.70
N GLU A 189 -0.40 -15.84 17.93
CA GLU A 189 -0.40 -17.23 18.46
C GLU A 189 -1.37 -17.40 19.68
N ILE A 190 -1.68 -18.66 20.10
CA ILE A 190 -2.80 -19.08 20.98
C ILE A 190 -2.52 -19.03 22.51
N ALA A 191 -3.60 -18.94 23.33
CA ALA A 191 -3.64 -18.22 24.60
C ALA A 191 -3.24 -18.91 25.93
N CYS A 192 -2.93 -18.08 26.95
CA CYS A 192 -3.11 -18.35 28.38
C CYS A 192 -3.72 -17.14 29.14
N GLU A 193 -4.30 -17.43 30.32
CA GLU A 193 -5.40 -16.76 31.01
C GLU A 193 -5.06 -15.43 31.74
N LYS A 194 -5.92 -14.39 31.68
CA LYS A 194 -5.98 -13.27 32.67
C LYS A 194 -7.40 -12.69 32.81
N ARG A 195 -7.71 -12.15 34.00
CA ARG A 195 -9.02 -11.60 34.44
C ARG A 195 -9.04 -10.07 34.53
N LEU A 196 -10.21 -9.49 34.23
CA LEU A 196 -10.62 -8.07 34.29
C LEU A 196 -9.63 -7.06 33.71
N LEU A 197 -10.05 -5.78 33.61
CA LEU A 197 -9.21 -4.67 33.14
C LEU A 197 -8.15 -4.34 34.19
N ASN A 198 -7.21 -5.27 34.40
CA ASN A 198 -6.07 -5.07 35.27
C ASN A 198 -5.13 -4.05 34.64
N LYS A 199 -4.39 -3.32 35.46
CA LYS A 199 -3.42 -2.33 34.98
C LYS A 199 -2.06 -2.96 34.63
N HIS A 200 -1.92 -4.28 34.71
CA HIS A 200 -0.66 -4.95 34.44
C HIS A 200 -0.36 -4.94 32.95
N VAL A 201 0.84 -4.51 32.61
CA VAL A 201 1.43 -4.57 31.28
C VAL A 201 2.62 -5.53 31.33
N GLY A 202 3.11 -5.97 30.18
CA GLY A 202 4.39 -6.67 30.10
C GLY A 202 5.55 -5.71 30.37
N ASP A 203 6.77 -6.24 30.30
CA ASP A 203 7.97 -5.42 30.30
C ASP A 203 7.90 -4.39 29.15
N ASP A 204 8.51 -3.22 29.34
CA ASP A 204 8.44 -2.06 28.42
C ASP A 204 7.01 -1.57 28.11
N ASP A 205 6.14 -1.68 29.11
CA ASP A 205 4.72 -1.35 29.03
C ASP A 205 3.95 -2.11 27.94
N LEU A 206 4.48 -3.22 27.42
CA LEU A 206 3.87 -3.95 26.29
C LEU A 206 2.45 -4.46 26.62
N THR A 207 1.52 -4.21 25.69
CA THR A 207 0.13 -4.62 25.80
C THR A 207 -0.26 -5.56 24.66
N CYS A 208 -0.95 -6.65 24.98
CA CYS A 208 -1.48 -7.55 23.96
C CYS A 208 -2.72 -6.93 23.30
N ASP A 209 -2.83 -7.08 21.98
CA ASP A 209 -4.02 -6.69 21.23
C ASP A 209 -4.83 -7.92 20.76
N LYS A 210 -6.11 -7.67 20.41
CA LYS A 210 -6.93 -8.63 19.69
C LYS A 210 -7.68 -7.92 18.56
N ASP A 211 -7.59 -8.48 17.37
CA ASP A 211 -8.26 -7.91 16.20
C ASP A 211 -9.79 -7.87 16.38
N TRP A 212 -10.35 -6.66 16.27
CA TRP A 212 -11.76 -6.41 16.50
C TRP A 212 -12.67 -7.12 15.49
N LYS A 213 -12.25 -7.30 14.23
CA LYS A 213 -13.02 -8.01 13.21
C LYS A 213 -13.11 -9.49 13.54
N HIS A 214 -12.03 -10.09 14.03
CA HIS A 214 -12.07 -11.48 14.54
C HIS A 214 -13.03 -11.62 15.73
N ILE A 215 -13.10 -10.61 16.61
CA ILE A 215 -14.05 -10.60 17.72
C ILE A 215 -15.49 -10.57 17.22
N LEU A 216 -15.82 -9.74 16.22
CA LEU A 216 -17.16 -9.69 15.64
C LEU A 216 -17.55 -11.03 14.99
N LYS A 217 -16.65 -11.66 14.24
CA LYS A 217 -16.86 -13.01 13.68
C LYS A 217 -17.13 -14.06 14.77
N ARG A 218 -16.37 -14.01 15.87
CA ARG A 218 -16.58 -14.93 17.01
C ARG A 218 -17.91 -14.70 17.72
N LEU A 219 -18.38 -13.45 17.78
CA LEU A 219 -19.71 -13.11 18.30
C LEU A 219 -20.83 -13.63 17.38
N GLN A 220 -20.72 -13.45 16.07
CA GLN A 220 -21.65 -14.06 15.11
C GLN A 220 -21.70 -15.59 15.32
N ASN A 221 -20.55 -16.25 15.31
CA ASN A 221 -20.45 -17.70 15.52
C ASN A 221 -21.02 -18.17 16.86
N LEU A 222 -21.03 -17.31 17.88
CA LEU A 222 -21.66 -17.62 19.16
C LEU A 222 -23.19 -17.56 19.05
N LEU A 223 -23.72 -16.52 18.42
CA LEU A 223 -25.17 -16.28 18.27
C LEU A 223 -25.84 -17.30 17.35
N LEU A 224 -25.10 -17.88 16.41
CA LEU A 224 -25.60 -18.92 15.50
C LEU A 224 -25.64 -20.33 16.13
N ARG A 225 -25.10 -20.51 17.35
CA ARG A 225 -25.09 -21.84 17.99
C ARG A 225 -26.50 -22.26 18.39
N PRO A 226 -26.88 -23.54 18.21
CA PRO A 226 -28.17 -24.05 18.68
C PRO A 226 -28.40 -23.83 20.18
N ARG A 227 -27.32 -23.88 20.97
CA ARG A 227 -27.36 -23.64 22.42
C ARG A 227 -27.82 -22.23 22.78
N GLY A 228 -27.57 -21.24 21.92
CA GLY A 228 -27.86 -19.84 22.19
C GLY A 228 -26.96 -19.20 23.24
N VAL A 229 -27.36 -18.00 23.67
CA VAL A 229 -26.71 -17.23 24.75
C VAL A 229 -27.73 -16.86 25.83
N LEU A 230 -27.33 -16.98 27.09
CA LEU A 230 -28.16 -16.62 28.24
C LEU A 230 -27.97 -15.14 28.59
N ILE A 231 -29.08 -14.39 28.67
CA ILE A 231 -29.11 -12.99 29.13
C ILE A 231 -30.27 -12.83 30.11
N GLN A 232 -29.98 -12.38 31.34
CA GLN A 232 -30.99 -12.13 32.38
C GLN A 232 -32.00 -13.29 32.53
N ASN A 233 -31.50 -14.53 32.52
CA ASN A 233 -32.28 -15.78 32.61
C ASN A 233 -33.10 -16.15 31.36
N PHE A 234 -32.99 -15.41 30.26
CA PHE A 234 -33.61 -15.76 28.99
C PHE A 234 -32.57 -16.33 28.01
N ASN A 235 -32.81 -17.52 27.49
CA ASN A 235 -31.90 -18.14 26.53
C ASN A 235 -32.24 -17.71 25.10
N ILE A 236 -31.40 -16.87 24.50
CA ILE A 236 -31.56 -16.36 23.15
C ILE A 236 -30.96 -17.36 22.17
N THR A 237 -31.80 -18.02 21.38
CA THR A 237 -31.40 -18.95 20.32
C THR A 237 -31.52 -18.30 18.94
N PRO A 238 -30.91 -18.90 17.89
CA PRO A 238 -31.10 -18.43 16.51
C PRO A 238 -32.58 -18.35 16.09
N ALA A 239 -33.42 -19.26 16.59
CA ALA A 239 -34.86 -19.24 16.33
C ALA A 239 -35.54 -18.01 16.95
N ILE A 240 -35.15 -17.63 18.17
CA ILE A 240 -35.65 -16.42 18.83
C ILE A 240 -35.23 -15.17 18.07
N ILE A 241 -33.95 -15.09 17.65
CA ILE A 241 -33.45 -13.99 16.82
C ILE A 241 -34.28 -13.89 15.53
N LYS A 242 -34.45 -15.01 14.81
CA LYS A 242 -35.25 -15.09 13.58
C LYS A 242 -36.67 -14.56 13.76
N THR A 243 -37.36 -14.97 14.83
CA THR A 243 -38.73 -14.52 15.11
C THR A 243 -38.80 -13.02 15.32
N HIS A 244 -37.93 -12.45 16.15
CA HIS A 244 -37.96 -11.01 16.45
C HIS A 244 -37.55 -10.15 15.24
N LEU A 245 -36.58 -10.59 14.43
CA LEU A 245 -36.20 -9.88 13.21
C LEU A 245 -37.27 -9.93 12.11
N ARG A 246 -38.03 -11.04 12.03
CA ARG A 246 -39.18 -11.12 11.12
C ARG A 246 -40.26 -10.12 11.50
N ASP A 247 -40.50 -9.94 12.80
CA ASP A 247 -41.52 -9.02 13.30
C ASP A 247 -41.16 -7.54 13.10
N THR A 248 -39.89 -7.22 12.80
CA THR A 248 -39.47 -5.86 12.42
C THR A 248 -39.59 -5.57 10.92
N GLY A 249 -40.12 -6.51 10.13
CA GLY A 249 -40.32 -6.34 8.68
C GLY A 249 -39.08 -6.59 7.82
N ILE A 250 -38.01 -7.18 8.39
CA ILE A 250 -36.82 -7.56 7.62
C ILE A 250 -37.16 -8.75 6.71
N SER A 251 -36.67 -8.72 5.46
CA SER A 251 -37.00 -9.76 4.48
C SER A 251 -36.52 -11.14 4.91
N ALA A 252 -37.31 -12.17 4.58
CA ALA A 252 -36.97 -13.55 4.93
C ALA A 252 -35.65 -14.02 4.29
N GLU A 253 -35.34 -13.52 3.10
CA GLU A 253 -34.09 -13.79 2.37
C GLU A 253 -32.87 -13.23 3.13
N HIS A 254 -32.95 -11.97 3.59
CA HIS A 254 -31.88 -11.36 4.38
C HIS A 254 -31.66 -12.09 5.70
N ILE A 255 -32.75 -12.39 6.42
CA ILE A 255 -32.69 -13.15 7.68
C ILE A 255 -32.07 -14.54 7.44
N HIS A 256 -32.40 -15.20 6.33
CA HIS A 256 -31.80 -16.48 5.98
C HIS A 256 -30.29 -16.35 5.74
N ALA A 257 -29.85 -15.32 5.02
CA ALA A 257 -28.44 -15.09 4.72
C ALA A 257 -27.60 -14.81 5.97
N ILE A 258 -28.09 -13.95 6.88
CA ILE A 258 -27.33 -13.58 8.11
C ILE A 258 -27.31 -14.69 9.16
N LEU A 259 -28.32 -15.58 9.19
CA LEU A 259 -28.39 -16.71 10.11
C LEU A 259 -27.78 -18.01 9.56
N ASN A 260 -27.62 -18.11 8.24
CA ASN A 260 -27.02 -19.27 7.57
C ASN A 260 -25.94 -18.80 6.58
N PRO A 261 -24.85 -18.17 7.07
CA PRO A 261 -23.77 -17.73 6.20
C PRO A 261 -23.06 -18.95 5.58
N ASN A 262 -22.83 -18.89 4.27
CA ASN A 262 -22.02 -19.89 3.55
C ASN A 262 -20.54 -19.83 3.96
N ASP A 263 -20.06 -18.64 4.34
CA ASP A 263 -18.71 -18.40 4.84
C ASP A 263 -18.76 -17.64 6.18
N LEU A 264 -18.29 -18.29 7.24
CA LEU A 264 -18.21 -17.71 8.59
C LEU A 264 -17.08 -16.69 8.73
N GLN A 265 -16.28 -16.48 7.67
CA GLN A 265 -15.26 -15.44 7.59
C GLN A 265 -15.79 -14.13 6.96
N ASP A 266 -17.03 -14.10 6.47
CA ASP A 266 -17.64 -12.90 5.89
C ASP A 266 -17.99 -11.88 6.99
N ILE A 267 -17.12 -10.87 7.12
CA ILE A 267 -17.24 -9.78 8.09
C ILE A 267 -18.51 -8.95 7.84
N LYS A 268 -18.98 -8.84 6.59
CA LYS A 268 -20.18 -8.07 6.26
C LYS A 268 -21.42 -8.75 6.81
N LEU A 269 -21.58 -10.05 6.56
CA LEU A 269 -22.70 -10.83 7.11
C LEU A 269 -22.67 -10.86 8.64
N ALA A 270 -21.48 -10.97 9.23
CA ALA A 270 -21.31 -10.86 10.68
C ALA A 270 -21.84 -9.52 11.19
N PHE A 271 -21.44 -8.42 10.56
CA PHE A 271 -21.89 -7.08 10.92
C PHE A 271 -23.39 -6.90 10.74
N ASP A 272 -23.96 -7.32 9.61
CA ASP A 272 -25.39 -7.19 9.33
C ASP A 272 -26.23 -7.89 10.42
N LEU A 273 -25.83 -9.09 10.87
CA LEU A 273 -26.49 -9.78 11.98
C LEU A 273 -26.46 -8.95 13.28
N LEU A 274 -25.29 -8.46 13.68
CA LEU A 274 -25.16 -7.70 14.92
C LEU A 274 -25.95 -6.38 14.84
N ARG A 275 -25.93 -5.75 13.65
CA ARG A 275 -26.66 -4.53 13.37
C ARG A 275 -28.16 -4.70 13.51
N ASP A 276 -28.69 -5.74 12.91
CA ASP A 276 -30.12 -5.98 12.94
C ASP A 276 -30.61 -6.28 14.37
N ILE A 277 -29.79 -6.94 15.20
CA ILE A 277 -30.07 -7.17 16.62
C ILE A 277 -30.04 -5.84 17.42
N TRP A 278 -29.03 -4.99 17.26
CA TRP A 278 -28.98 -3.75 18.02
C TRP A 278 -29.94 -2.67 17.55
N SER A 279 -30.51 -2.83 16.35
CA SER A 279 -31.47 -1.90 15.76
C SER A 279 -32.92 -2.26 16.10
N LEU A 280 -33.15 -3.27 16.95
CA LEU A 280 -34.49 -3.67 17.38
C LEU A 280 -35.24 -2.50 18.05
N PRO A 281 -36.48 -2.20 17.62
CA PRO A 281 -37.25 -1.07 18.13
C PRO A 281 -37.68 -1.29 19.58
N LEU A 282 -38.12 -0.22 20.24
CA LEU A 282 -38.78 -0.34 21.54
C LEU A 282 -40.14 -0.99 21.32
N LEU A 283 -40.53 -1.91 22.18
CA LEU A 283 -41.90 -2.39 22.16
C LEU A 283 -42.81 -1.26 22.65
N PRO A 284 -43.92 -0.98 21.95
CA PRO A 284 -44.95 -0.08 22.45
C PRO A 284 -45.44 -0.55 23.82
N GLU A 285 -45.84 0.40 24.67
CA GLU A 285 -46.58 0.06 25.88
C GLU A 285 -47.86 -0.68 25.50
N ALA A 286 -48.35 -1.55 26.40
CA ALA A 286 -49.36 -2.57 26.12
C ALA A 286 -50.73 -2.04 25.65
N SER A 287 -50.88 -0.72 25.49
CA SER A 287 -52.12 0.00 25.21
C SER A 287 -52.32 0.41 23.75
N SER A 288 -51.37 0.18 22.82
CA SER A 288 -51.43 0.78 21.47
C SER A 288 -51.46 -0.15 20.25
N LEU A 289 -51.44 -1.48 20.39
CA LEU A 289 -51.52 -2.40 19.24
C LEU A 289 -52.29 -3.70 19.56
N ASP A 290 -53.19 -4.09 18.66
CA ASP A 290 -54.13 -5.24 18.71
C ASP A 290 -53.48 -6.64 18.67
N ILE A 291 -52.17 -6.77 18.90
CA ILE A 291 -51.48 -8.07 18.90
C ILE A 291 -50.96 -8.37 20.31
N PRO A 292 -51.65 -9.22 21.10
CA PRO A 292 -51.17 -9.62 22.41
C PRO A 292 -49.86 -10.41 22.28
N ARG A 293 -48.74 -9.75 22.60
CA ARG A 293 -47.42 -10.40 22.70
C ARG A 293 -47.32 -11.17 24.01
N SER A 294 -46.94 -12.44 23.92
CA SER A 294 -46.78 -13.29 25.12
C SER A 294 -45.73 -12.72 26.08
N PRO A 295 -45.83 -12.98 27.40
CA PRO A 295 -44.82 -12.57 28.36
C PRO A 295 -43.40 -13.05 28.00
N GLY A 296 -43.30 -14.27 27.44
CA GLY A 296 -42.04 -14.83 26.96
C GLY A 296 -41.46 -14.07 25.77
N TYR A 297 -42.30 -13.59 24.84
CA TYR A 297 -41.86 -12.74 23.74
C TYR A 297 -41.28 -11.43 24.26
N ARG A 298 -41.97 -10.75 25.19
CA ARG A 298 -41.52 -9.46 25.75
C ARG A 298 -40.18 -9.62 26.48
N ALA A 299 -40.03 -10.69 27.27
CA ALA A 299 -38.77 -11.02 27.94
C ALA A 299 -37.63 -11.30 26.94
N GLY A 300 -37.92 -12.03 25.86
CA GLY A 300 -36.96 -12.29 24.78
C GLY A 300 -36.52 -11.04 24.04
N HIS A 301 -37.47 -10.16 23.71
CA HIS A 301 -37.20 -8.88 23.05
C HIS A 301 -36.32 -7.98 23.92
N GLU A 302 -36.61 -7.87 25.21
CA GLU A 302 -35.79 -7.05 26.13
C GLU A 302 -34.38 -7.62 26.28
N SER A 303 -34.25 -8.94 26.38
CA SER A 303 -32.95 -9.63 26.43
C SER A 303 -32.14 -9.40 25.16
N LEU A 304 -32.78 -9.45 23.99
CA LEU A 304 -32.18 -9.12 22.69
C LEU A 304 -31.75 -7.66 22.60
N ARG A 305 -32.52 -6.72 23.17
CA ARG A 305 -32.13 -5.31 23.23
C ARG A 305 -30.92 -5.08 24.12
N ILE A 306 -30.83 -5.77 25.25
CA ILE A 306 -29.66 -5.71 26.14
C ILE A 306 -28.42 -6.25 25.41
N LEU A 307 -28.56 -7.38 24.72
CA LEU A 307 -27.52 -7.90 23.83
C LEU A 307 -27.14 -6.85 22.77
N GLY A 308 -28.12 -6.28 22.12
CA GLY A 308 -27.97 -5.25 21.10
C GLY A 308 -27.16 -4.05 21.58
N ARG A 309 -27.47 -3.53 22.78
CA ARG A 309 -26.70 -2.44 23.40
C ARG A 309 -25.23 -2.83 23.61
N PHE A 310 -24.97 -4.02 24.12
CA PHE A 310 -23.60 -4.52 24.28
C PHE A 310 -22.86 -4.59 22.93
N LEU A 311 -23.49 -5.18 21.91
CA LEU A 311 -22.92 -5.31 20.57
C LEU A 311 -22.66 -3.95 19.90
N PHE A 312 -23.61 -3.02 20.03
CA PHE A 312 -23.51 -1.67 19.51
C PHE A 312 -22.31 -0.93 20.12
N HIS A 313 -22.22 -0.90 21.46
CA HIS A 313 -21.10 -0.24 22.13
C HIS A 313 -19.75 -0.89 21.83
N LEU A 314 -19.72 -2.18 21.48
CA LEU A 314 -18.50 -2.88 21.11
C LEU A 314 -18.04 -2.60 19.67
N ALA A 315 -18.98 -2.61 18.72
CA ALA A 315 -18.65 -2.53 17.28
C ALA A 315 -18.66 -1.10 16.73
N TYR A 316 -19.61 -0.28 17.15
CA TYR A 316 -19.82 1.08 16.62
C TYR A 316 -18.59 1.99 16.65
N PRO A 317 -17.71 1.96 17.68
CA PRO A 317 -16.50 2.78 17.74
C PRO A 317 -15.55 2.59 16.57
N TYR A 318 -15.52 1.39 15.97
CA TYR A 318 -14.64 1.04 14.86
C TYR A 318 -15.24 1.36 13.49
N LEU A 319 -16.52 1.71 13.45
CA LEU A 319 -17.29 1.86 12.22
C LEU A 319 -17.63 3.32 11.92
N CYS A 320 -17.96 4.09 12.95
CA CYS A 320 -18.36 5.47 12.80
C CYS A 320 -17.13 6.39 12.80
N ILE A 321 -16.79 6.92 11.62
CA ILE A 321 -15.66 7.83 11.41
C ILE A 321 -15.89 9.23 11.98
N GLU A 322 -17.13 9.56 12.35
CA GLU A 322 -17.51 10.86 12.91
C GLU A 322 -17.32 10.93 14.43
N LEU A 323 -17.13 9.78 15.09
CA LEU A 323 -16.90 9.77 16.52
C LEU A 323 -15.52 10.34 16.87
N SER A 324 -15.48 11.19 17.88
CA SER A 324 -14.22 11.56 18.52
C SER A 324 -13.62 10.37 19.26
N LEU A 325 -12.30 10.38 19.44
CA LEU A 325 -11.60 9.35 20.22
C LEU A 325 -12.17 9.19 21.63
N SER A 326 -12.57 10.29 22.28
CA SER A 326 -13.22 10.24 23.59
C SER A 326 -14.53 9.46 23.54
N LYS A 327 -15.37 9.70 22.53
CA LYS A 327 -16.64 8.99 22.37
C LYS A 327 -16.41 7.52 22.04
N GLN A 328 -15.43 7.20 21.19
CA GLN A 328 -15.03 5.82 20.92
C GLN A 328 -14.67 5.09 22.22
N LEU A 329 -13.85 5.72 23.09
CA LEU A 329 -13.50 5.16 24.39
C LEU A 329 -14.71 5.04 25.35
N GLU A 330 -15.62 6.02 25.37
CA GLU A 330 -16.85 5.95 26.16
C GLU A 330 -17.71 4.74 25.76
N HIS A 331 -17.88 4.49 24.47
CA HIS A 331 -18.58 3.30 23.97
C HIS A 331 -17.88 2.01 24.40
N LEU A 332 -16.56 1.90 24.21
CA LEU A 332 -15.82 0.70 24.62
C LEU A 332 -15.83 0.48 26.15
N SER A 333 -15.83 1.57 26.92
CA SER A 333 -16.06 1.51 28.37
C SER A 333 -17.45 0.95 28.68
N ALA A 334 -18.50 1.46 28.04
CA ALA A 334 -19.86 0.94 28.21
C ALA A 334 -19.96 -0.55 27.84
N ALA A 335 -19.33 -0.97 26.75
CA ALA A 335 -19.26 -2.37 26.35
C ALA A 335 -18.57 -3.25 27.42
N THR A 336 -17.49 -2.77 28.04
CA THR A 336 -16.79 -3.46 29.12
C THR A 336 -17.69 -3.64 30.35
N HIS A 337 -18.40 -2.60 30.76
CA HIS A 337 -19.31 -2.66 31.92
C HIS A 337 -20.48 -3.61 31.66
N LEU A 338 -21.10 -3.52 30.48
CA LEU A 338 -22.16 -4.44 30.07
C LEU A 338 -21.66 -5.89 30.03
N ALA A 339 -20.51 -6.13 29.39
CA ALA A 339 -19.89 -7.46 29.34
C ALA A 339 -19.64 -8.01 30.75
N PHE A 340 -19.13 -7.19 31.67
CA PHE A 340 -18.86 -7.61 33.04
C PHE A 340 -20.14 -8.01 33.77
N VAL A 341 -21.20 -7.19 33.73
CA VAL A 341 -22.46 -7.49 34.42
C VAL A 341 -23.13 -8.74 33.84
N LEU A 342 -23.18 -8.85 32.51
CA LEU A 342 -23.77 -10.00 31.82
C LEU A 342 -22.96 -11.29 32.06
N TYR A 343 -21.63 -11.20 32.05
CA TYR A 343 -20.76 -12.33 32.37
C TYR A 343 -20.84 -12.73 33.83
N LYS A 344 -20.96 -11.78 34.77
CA LYS A 344 -21.10 -12.07 36.19
C LYS A 344 -22.42 -12.78 36.50
N THR A 345 -23.49 -12.40 35.81
CA THR A 345 -24.84 -12.98 36.01
C THR A 345 -25.01 -14.33 35.32
N SER A 346 -24.53 -14.46 34.08
CA SER A 346 -24.82 -15.61 33.21
C SER A 346 -23.58 -16.47 32.90
N GLY A 347 -22.40 -16.05 33.34
CA GLY A 347 -21.15 -16.80 33.20
C GLY A 347 -20.84 -17.21 31.77
N LYS A 348 -20.38 -18.45 31.63
CA LYS A 348 -20.05 -19.09 30.35
C LYS A 348 -21.27 -19.29 29.43
N LEU A 349 -22.50 -19.15 29.95
CA LEU A 349 -23.73 -19.25 29.16
C LEU A 349 -24.00 -17.97 28.37
N PHE A 350 -23.45 -16.82 28.78
CA PHE A 350 -23.50 -15.59 27.99
C PHE A 350 -22.35 -15.54 26.97
N LEU A 351 -21.10 -15.58 27.43
CA LEU A 351 -19.91 -15.59 26.57
C LEU A 351 -18.98 -16.74 26.98
N PRO A 352 -18.36 -17.47 26.04
CA PRO A 352 -17.22 -18.32 26.37
C PRO A 352 -16.13 -17.50 27.05
N THR A 353 -15.49 -18.04 28.09
CA THR A 353 -14.44 -17.33 28.86
C THR A 353 -13.37 -16.74 27.94
N LEU A 354 -12.92 -17.49 26.94
CA LEU A 354 -11.92 -17.03 25.98
C LEU A 354 -12.40 -15.81 25.19
N LEU A 355 -13.65 -15.79 24.73
CA LEU A 355 -14.20 -14.67 23.97
C LEU A 355 -14.34 -13.43 24.85
N TYR A 356 -14.84 -13.60 26.08
CA TYR A 356 -14.88 -12.53 27.08
C TYR A 356 -13.49 -11.93 27.30
N THR A 357 -12.49 -12.76 27.58
CA THR A 357 -11.11 -12.31 27.79
C THR A 357 -10.57 -11.55 26.58
N ASN A 358 -10.77 -12.06 25.37
CA ASN A 358 -10.29 -11.39 24.17
C ASN A 358 -10.94 -10.01 23.96
N ILE A 359 -12.23 -9.87 24.26
CA ILE A 359 -12.93 -8.58 24.22
C ILE A 359 -12.32 -7.60 25.24
N ILE A 360 -12.05 -8.05 26.46
CA ILE A 360 -11.44 -7.20 27.50
C ILE A 360 -10.01 -6.81 27.12
N ILE A 361 -9.22 -7.72 26.54
CA ILE A 361 -7.86 -7.43 26.06
C ILE A 361 -7.89 -6.36 24.95
N MET A 362 -8.73 -6.55 23.94
CA MET A 362 -8.92 -5.58 22.84
C MET A 362 -9.23 -4.19 23.38
N ILE A 363 -10.22 -4.08 24.27
CA ILE A 363 -10.63 -2.78 24.83
C ILE A 363 -9.51 -2.21 25.71
N LYS A 364 -8.90 -3.02 26.56
CA LYS A 364 -7.79 -2.59 27.43
C LYS A 364 -6.64 -2.02 26.60
N ASN A 365 -6.22 -2.72 25.55
CA ASN A 365 -5.14 -2.28 24.68
C ASN A 365 -5.42 -0.90 24.11
N MET A 366 -6.66 -0.66 23.64
CA MET A 366 -7.11 0.66 23.18
C MET A 366 -6.85 1.77 24.21
N PHE A 367 -7.27 1.56 25.47
CA PHE A 367 -7.08 2.56 26.54
C PHE A 367 -5.60 2.81 26.84
N PHE A 368 -4.78 1.76 26.88
CA PHE A 368 -3.35 1.88 27.14
C PHE A 368 -2.62 2.57 25.98
N CYS A 369 -2.91 2.21 24.73
CA CYS A 369 -2.32 2.88 23.56
C CYS A 369 -2.69 4.36 23.51
N VAL A 370 -3.94 4.73 23.81
CA VAL A 370 -4.34 6.14 23.89
C VAL A 370 -3.65 6.85 25.07
N ALA A 371 -3.50 6.21 26.22
CA ALA A 371 -2.79 6.78 27.36
C ALA A 371 -1.30 7.04 27.05
N LYS A 372 -0.62 6.08 26.42
CA LYS A 372 0.76 6.22 25.94
C LYS A 372 0.89 7.36 24.93
N ALA A 373 0.01 7.38 23.91
CA ALA A 373 -0.01 8.45 22.93
C ALA A 373 -0.26 9.83 23.55
N LYS A 374 -1.04 9.93 24.64
CA LYS A 374 -1.21 11.20 25.36
C LYS A 374 0.04 11.66 26.11
N VAL A 375 0.88 10.74 26.56
CA VAL A 375 2.15 11.07 27.23
C VAL A 375 3.19 11.47 26.19
N ASP A 376 3.32 10.69 25.13
CA ASP A 376 4.39 10.83 24.14
C ASP A 376 4.04 11.91 23.11
N THR A 377 2.79 11.95 22.63
CA THR A 377 2.29 12.88 21.60
C THR A 377 0.91 13.49 21.91
N PRO A 378 0.79 14.37 22.91
CA PRO A 378 -0.51 14.89 23.39
C PRO A 378 -1.41 15.54 22.32
N GLY A 379 -0.83 16.07 21.24
CA GLY A 379 -1.54 16.74 20.14
C GLY A 379 -1.76 15.89 18.88
N ALA A 380 -1.23 14.66 18.83
CA ALA A 380 -1.34 13.82 17.65
C ALA A 380 -2.73 13.19 17.50
N ARG A 381 -3.08 12.84 16.25
CA ARG A 381 -4.30 12.10 15.96
C ARG A 381 -4.05 10.60 16.18
N PHE A 382 -4.89 9.98 16.99
CA PHE A 382 -4.86 8.54 17.21
C PHE A 382 -6.02 7.87 16.47
N PHE A 383 -5.72 6.90 15.61
CA PHE A 383 -6.72 6.19 14.83
C PHE A 383 -6.87 4.76 15.34
N VAL A 384 -8.01 4.49 15.99
CA VAL A 384 -8.40 3.20 16.56
C VAL A 384 -8.30 2.05 15.56
N ILE A 385 -8.59 2.30 14.28
CA ILE A 385 -8.56 1.29 13.21
C ILE A 385 -7.14 0.79 12.86
N LEU A 386 -6.10 1.49 13.32
CA LEU A 386 -4.71 1.05 13.17
C LEU A 386 -4.33 -0.03 14.19
N LEU A 387 -5.19 -0.25 15.19
CA LEU A 387 -5.08 -1.37 16.13
C LEU A 387 -5.87 -2.56 15.58
N GLY A 388 -5.16 -3.63 15.23
CA GLY A 388 -5.68 -4.80 14.53
C GLY A 388 -4.61 -5.41 13.64
N THR A 389 -4.95 -6.47 12.90
CA THR A 389 -4.00 -7.25 12.09
C THR A 389 -4.24 -7.17 10.58
N ASP A 390 -5.17 -6.32 10.12
CA ASP A 390 -5.51 -6.15 8.69
C ASP A 390 -4.30 -5.93 7.78
N ARG A 391 -3.32 -5.13 8.22
CA ARG A 391 -2.10 -4.86 7.45
C ARG A 391 -1.27 -6.13 7.27
N LEU A 392 -1.22 -6.99 8.29
CA LEU A 392 -0.57 -8.29 8.24
C LEU A 392 -1.35 -9.27 7.35
N GLU A 393 -2.69 -9.26 7.42
CA GLU A 393 -3.54 -10.10 6.56
C GLU A 393 -3.36 -9.76 5.07
N ILE A 394 -3.18 -8.48 4.71
CA ILE A 394 -2.83 -8.07 3.34
C ILE A 394 -1.51 -8.72 2.91
N GLN A 395 -0.49 -8.73 3.78
CA GLN A 395 0.78 -9.38 3.47
C GLN A 395 0.63 -10.90 3.31
N PHE A 396 -0.21 -11.55 4.11
CA PHE A 396 -0.56 -12.97 3.89
C PHE A 396 -1.29 -13.20 2.57
N GLY A 397 -2.17 -12.29 2.16
CA GLY A 397 -2.82 -12.33 0.85
C GLY A 397 -1.81 -12.22 -0.30
N ILE A 398 -0.88 -11.28 -0.23
CA ILE A 398 0.21 -11.14 -1.21
C ILE A 398 1.06 -12.41 -1.24
N LEU A 399 1.49 -12.90 -0.07
CA LEU A 399 2.29 -14.12 0.06
C LEU A 399 1.64 -15.34 -0.61
N ARG A 400 0.31 -15.49 -0.50
CA ARG A 400 -0.46 -16.58 -1.14
C ARG A 400 -0.71 -16.39 -2.64
N THR A 401 -0.63 -15.16 -3.15
CA THR A 401 -0.97 -14.84 -4.55
C THR A 401 0.23 -14.64 -5.47
N VAL A 402 1.42 -14.39 -4.91
CA VAL A 402 2.70 -14.23 -5.64
C VAL A 402 3.01 -15.40 -6.57
N VAL A 403 2.53 -16.62 -6.28
CA VAL A 403 2.58 -17.76 -7.20
C VAL A 403 1.18 -18.35 -7.30
N GLY A 404 0.38 -17.85 -8.24
CA GLY A 404 -1.08 -18.06 -8.31
C GLY A 404 -1.60 -19.50 -8.35
N ASN A 405 -0.75 -20.52 -8.53
CA ASN A 405 -1.16 -21.93 -8.48
C ASN A 405 -0.83 -22.62 -7.15
N ASP A 406 -0.07 -21.97 -6.25
CA ASP A 406 0.47 -22.58 -5.03
C ASP A 406 0.21 -21.69 -3.81
N CYS A 407 -1.07 -21.67 -3.42
CA CYS A 407 -1.60 -20.86 -2.32
C CYS A 407 -1.33 -21.44 -0.92
N ASN A 408 -0.92 -22.71 -0.84
CA ASN A 408 -0.63 -23.42 0.40
C ASN A 408 0.87 -23.64 0.53
N LEU A 409 1.52 -22.70 1.21
CA LEU A 409 2.97 -22.63 1.31
C LEU A 409 3.51 -23.59 2.38
N ASP A 410 4.61 -24.27 2.09
CA ASP A 410 5.42 -24.91 3.13
C ASP A 410 6.38 -23.91 3.81
N MET A 411 7.02 -24.32 4.91
CA MET A 411 7.92 -23.44 5.66
C MET A 411 9.12 -22.94 4.84
N LEU A 412 9.65 -23.74 3.93
CA LEU A 412 10.79 -23.34 3.09
C LEU A 412 10.35 -22.26 2.08
N GLN A 413 9.17 -22.45 1.48
CA GLN A 413 8.56 -21.48 0.57
C GLN A 413 8.20 -20.17 1.27
N ILE A 414 7.79 -20.20 2.54
CA ILE A 414 7.56 -18.98 3.33
C ILE A 414 8.87 -18.19 3.47
N LEU A 415 9.99 -18.84 3.80
CA LEU A 415 11.29 -18.16 3.93
C LEU A 415 11.74 -17.53 2.61
N GLU A 416 11.62 -18.26 1.50
CA GLU A 416 12.02 -17.75 0.18
C GLU A 416 11.15 -16.59 -0.30
N ARG A 417 9.85 -16.59 0.07
CA ARG A 417 8.87 -15.59 -0.40
C ARG A 417 8.74 -14.39 0.54
N ALA A 418 9.01 -14.54 1.85
CA ALA A 418 8.86 -13.47 2.84
C ALA A 418 9.68 -12.21 2.50
N GLY A 419 10.95 -12.38 2.10
CA GLY A 419 11.77 -11.24 1.66
C GLY A 419 11.20 -10.53 0.43
N GLY A 420 10.60 -11.28 -0.50
CA GLY A 420 9.92 -10.70 -1.67
C GLY A 420 8.65 -9.92 -1.34
N VAL A 421 7.90 -10.37 -0.33
CA VAL A 421 6.71 -9.65 0.16
C VAL A 421 7.11 -8.35 0.86
N ILE A 422 8.21 -8.37 1.62
CA ILE A 422 8.77 -7.16 2.24
C ILE A 422 9.27 -6.18 1.19
N ASP A 423 9.95 -6.65 0.14
CA ASP A 423 10.32 -5.80 -1.01
C ASP A 423 9.08 -5.13 -1.64
N ILE A 424 8.00 -5.89 -1.88
CA ILE A 424 6.74 -5.34 -2.39
C ILE A 424 6.17 -4.28 -1.44
N ALA A 425 6.07 -4.60 -0.15
CA ALA A 425 5.52 -3.70 0.86
C ALA A 425 6.31 -2.38 0.95
N ASN A 426 7.65 -2.47 0.95
CA ASN A 426 8.53 -1.30 1.00
C ASN A 426 8.42 -0.45 -0.27
N ILE A 427 8.41 -1.07 -1.46
CA ILE A 427 8.24 -0.35 -2.74
C ILE A 427 6.90 0.40 -2.77
N LEU A 428 5.80 -0.26 -2.39
CA LEU A 428 4.47 0.35 -2.40
C LEU A 428 4.28 1.41 -1.30
N ALA A 429 5.01 1.31 -0.19
CA ALA A 429 5.04 2.37 0.82
C ALA A 429 5.74 3.63 0.31
N HIS A 430 6.83 3.49 -0.48
CA HIS A 430 7.55 4.61 -1.10
C HIS A 430 6.81 5.17 -2.33
N HIS A 431 6.05 4.33 -3.03
CA HIS A 431 5.29 4.68 -4.24
C HIS A 431 3.79 4.32 -4.10
N PRO A 432 3.05 5.00 -3.19
CA PRO A 432 1.64 4.70 -2.93
C PRO A 432 0.74 4.93 -4.16
N GLU A 433 1.21 5.68 -5.16
CA GLU A 433 0.50 5.90 -6.42
C GLU A 433 0.48 4.67 -7.36
N TRP A 434 1.36 3.68 -7.15
CA TRP A 434 1.42 2.46 -7.98
C TRP A 434 0.41 1.40 -7.57
N ASP A 435 -0.08 1.43 -6.33
CA ASP A 435 -1.11 0.52 -5.82
C ASP A 435 -2.29 1.31 -5.23
N ARG A 436 -3.02 1.99 -6.12
CA ARG A 436 -4.34 2.50 -5.77
C ARG A 436 -5.30 1.31 -5.82
N GLY A 437 -5.51 0.70 -4.64
CA GLY A 437 -6.45 -0.40 -4.47
C GLY A 437 -7.80 -0.12 -5.15
N PRO A 438 -8.59 -1.18 -5.45
CA PRO A 438 -9.78 -1.06 -6.28
C PRO A 438 -10.74 -0.01 -5.72
N ARG A 439 -11.01 1.05 -6.50
CA ARG A 439 -12.14 1.95 -6.23
C ARG A 439 -13.40 1.11 -6.36
N ARG A 440 -14.09 0.84 -5.25
CA ARG A 440 -15.46 0.34 -5.31
C ARG A 440 -16.26 1.39 -6.09
N LEU A 441 -16.73 1.02 -7.27
CA LEU A 441 -17.79 1.76 -7.96
C LEU A 441 -18.92 1.92 -6.94
N GLN A 442 -19.43 3.15 -6.79
CA GLN A 442 -20.52 3.44 -5.87
C GLN A 442 -21.62 2.39 -6.07
N LEU A 443 -21.86 1.58 -5.03
CA LEU A 443 -23.05 0.75 -5.02
C LEU A 443 -24.25 1.71 -5.10
N PRO A 444 -25.26 1.41 -5.93
CA PRO A 444 -26.50 2.18 -5.90
C PRO A 444 -26.97 2.24 -4.46
N ALA A 445 -27.37 3.43 -4.00
CA ALA A 445 -28.10 3.52 -2.75
C ALA A 445 -29.27 2.54 -2.85
N LEU A 446 -29.29 1.55 -1.94
CA LEU A 446 -30.47 0.70 -1.78
C LEU A 446 -31.61 1.66 -1.40
N ALA A 447 -32.57 1.79 -2.31
CA ALA A 447 -33.77 2.60 -2.14
C ALA A 447 -34.65 2.04 -1.01
#